data_AF-A0A2U3KIM7-F1
#
_entry.id   AF-A0A2U3KIM7-F1
#
_cell.length_a   1.000
_cell.length_b   1.000
_cell.length_c   1.000
_cell.angle_alpha   90.00
_cell.angle_beta   90.00
_cell.angle_gamma   90.00
#
_symmetry.space_group_name_H-M   'P 1'
#
loop_
_entity.id
_entity.type
_entity.pdbx_description
1 polymer ?
#
loop_
_entity_poly.entity_id
_entity_poly.type
_entity_poly.pdbx_seq_one_letter_code
_entity_poly.pdbx_strand_id
1 'polypeptide(L)'
;MASINEIAEAIYGTEQGKDTNSKRLVLRTNSDKQNPKAPMLVFAFDRLRPCIIDGAVIPHDMVRAAVQKASNPLAYEKEFNYQCVLHIACSLLKRHYWEKGVIFDMELDKNCPDRSYLYGRLLAIAEKVERSTYEKGETRTTNAERYMQQFSRTPFRTWGIIRKSTQIYLMQLKPGSREFYKNLYGQIAGLFAEGDFEAKATLNGKYLLGYDCQRASLKSRKTDGANATSEDENENIETEEK
;
A
#
# COMPACT_ATOMS: atom_id res chain seq x y z
N MET A 1 -3.98 1.51 17.78
CA MET A 1 -3.40 2.85 17.57
C MET A 1 -1.90 2.65 17.52
N ALA A 2 -1.19 3.12 16.48
CA ALA A 2 0.26 2.96 16.40
C ALA A 2 0.94 3.77 17.51
N SER A 3 1.97 3.19 18.16
CA SER A 3 2.74 3.89 19.18
C SER A 3 3.64 4.96 18.56
N ILE A 4 4.04 5.96 19.37
CA ILE A 4 4.99 7.00 18.91
C ILE A 4 6.30 6.36 18.43
N ASN A 5 6.73 5.26 19.04
CA ASN A 5 7.92 4.55 18.61
C ASN A 5 7.74 3.92 17.21
N GLU A 6 6.63 3.25 16.96
CA GLU A 6 6.32 2.69 15.64
C GLU A 6 6.23 3.79 14.57
N ILE A 7 5.63 4.94 14.90
CA ILE A 7 5.56 6.09 13.98
C ILE A 7 6.98 6.60 13.69
N ALA A 8 7.82 6.75 14.71
CA ALA A 8 9.20 7.21 14.54
C ALA A 8 10.03 6.22 13.69
N GLU A 9 9.94 4.93 13.97
CA GLU A 9 10.59 3.86 13.19
C GLU A 9 10.11 3.86 11.74
N ALA A 10 8.80 3.98 11.52
CA ALA A 10 8.22 4.02 10.19
C ALA A 10 8.65 5.25 9.39
N ILE A 11 8.78 6.43 10.01
CA ILE A 11 9.18 7.67 9.30
C ILE A 11 10.71 7.75 9.16
N TYR A 12 11.48 7.46 10.20
CA TYR A 12 12.92 7.76 10.25
C TYR A 12 13.83 6.53 10.38
N GLY A 13 13.29 5.36 10.70
CA GLY A 13 14.07 4.13 10.85
C GLY A 13 14.56 3.56 9.52
N THR A 14 15.53 2.66 9.57
CA THR A 14 15.95 1.84 8.43
C THR A 14 15.77 0.37 8.78
N GLU A 15 15.57 -0.47 7.77
CA GLU A 15 15.51 -1.91 7.99
C GLU A 15 16.90 -2.42 8.36
N GLN A 16 17.02 -3.01 9.55
CA GLN A 16 18.26 -3.54 10.09
C GLN A 16 18.01 -4.92 10.71
N GLY A 17 19.00 -5.81 10.58
CA GLY A 17 18.97 -7.16 11.15
C GLY A 17 20.09 -8.00 10.55
N LYS A 18 20.70 -8.87 11.36
CA LYS A 18 21.79 -9.76 10.91
C LYS A 18 21.25 -10.92 10.08
N ASP A 19 20.05 -11.42 10.42
CA ASP A 19 19.39 -12.51 9.71
C ASP A 19 18.19 -12.00 8.93
N THR A 20 17.88 -12.67 7.82
CA THR A 20 16.74 -12.32 6.98
C THR A 20 15.44 -12.31 7.79
N ASN A 21 15.22 -13.25 8.72
CA ASN A 21 13.98 -13.32 9.51
C ASN A 21 13.89 -12.35 10.69
N SER A 22 14.98 -11.66 11.07
CA SER A 22 15.01 -10.73 12.21
C SER A 22 15.07 -9.26 11.79
N LYS A 23 15.01 -8.96 10.48
CA LYS A 23 15.05 -7.59 9.96
C LYS A 23 13.85 -6.77 10.41
N ARG A 24 14.08 -5.72 11.20
CA ARG A 24 13.06 -4.81 11.70
C ARG A 24 13.44 -3.36 11.38
N LEU A 25 12.46 -2.48 11.43
CA LEU A 25 12.71 -1.05 11.38
C LEU A 25 13.37 -0.62 12.68
N VAL A 26 14.56 -0.04 12.59
CA VAL A 26 15.32 0.42 13.75
C VAL A 26 15.74 1.86 13.53
N LEU A 27 15.60 2.67 14.58
CA LEU A 27 16.10 4.04 14.60
C LEU A 27 17.61 4.04 14.81
N ARG A 28 18.30 4.93 14.10
CA ARG A 28 19.73 5.15 14.34
C ARG A 28 19.93 5.68 15.76
N THR A 29 20.74 4.98 16.54
CA THR A 29 21.17 5.42 17.87
C THR A 29 22.54 6.09 17.80
N ASN A 30 22.83 6.94 18.79
CA ASN A 30 24.17 7.50 18.95
C ASN A 30 25.17 6.42 19.40
N SER A 31 26.46 6.68 19.21
CA SER A 31 27.57 5.75 19.48
C SER A 31 27.86 5.49 20.97
N ASP A 32 27.07 6.07 21.87
CA ASP A 32 27.22 5.86 23.31
C ASP A 32 26.67 4.48 23.70
N LYS A 33 27.57 3.55 24.05
CA LYS A 33 27.25 2.16 24.36
C LYS A 33 26.52 2.00 25.70
N GLN A 34 26.61 2.99 26.60
CA GLN A 34 26.03 2.91 27.93
C GLN A 34 24.62 3.51 28.00
N ASN A 35 24.31 4.49 27.14
CA ASN A 35 22.97 5.05 27.02
C ASN A 35 22.64 5.40 25.54
N PRO A 36 22.20 4.41 24.75
CA PRO A 36 21.88 4.62 23.35
C PRO A 36 20.63 5.50 23.23
N LYS A 37 20.82 6.79 22.96
CA LYS A 37 19.73 7.71 22.66
C LYS A 37 19.37 7.62 21.17
N ALA A 38 18.07 7.51 20.89
CA ALA A 38 17.52 7.62 19.54
C ALA A 38 17.02 9.06 19.33
N PRO A 39 17.82 9.97 18.73
CA PRO A 39 17.46 11.38 18.59
C PRO A 39 16.16 11.56 17.78
N MET A 40 15.93 10.70 16.79
CA MET A 40 14.72 10.75 15.97
C MET A 40 13.46 10.34 16.72
N LEU A 41 13.58 9.52 17.78
CA LEU A 41 12.45 9.17 18.64
C LEU A 41 12.04 10.38 19.49
N VAL A 42 13.02 11.08 20.08
CA VAL A 42 12.79 12.31 20.86
C VAL A 42 12.17 13.37 19.95
N PHE A 43 12.73 13.57 18.75
CA PHE A 43 12.18 14.50 17.77
C PHE A 43 10.72 14.17 17.40
N ALA A 44 10.40 12.90 17.13
CA ALA A 44 9.04 12.49 16.82
C ALA A 44 8.09 12.69 18.01
N PHE A 45 8.55 12.41 19.24
CA PHE A 45 7.77 12.62 20.46
C PHE A 45 7.44 14.09 20.67
N ASP A 46 8.44 14.98 20.60
CA ASP A 46 8.25 16.42 20.82
C ASP A 46 7.30 17.03 19.79
N ARG A 47 7.34 16.54 18.54
CA ARG A 47 6.48 16.99 17.44
C ARG A 47 5.05 16.47 17.54
N LEU A 48 4.85 15.23 18.01
CA LEU A 48 3.53 14.59 18.08
C LEU A 48 2.82 14.85 19.41
N ARG A 49 3.55 15.17 20.48
CA ARG A 49 2.98 15.43 21.81
C ARG A 49 1.88 16.51 21.79
N PRO A 50 2.05 17.69 21.16
CA PRO A 50 0.99 18.69 21.07
C PRO A 50 -0.22 18.21 20.27
N CYS A 51 -0.01 17.36 19.25
CA CYS A 51 -1.12 16.81 18.45
C CYS A 51 -1.98 15.83 19.27
N ILE A 52 -1.36 15.10 20.19
CA ILE A 52 -2.03 14.10 21.03
C ILE A 52 -2.71 14.77 22.23
N ILE A 53 -2.04 15.71 22.89
CA ILE A 53 -2.54 16.35 24.12
C ILE A 53 -3.47 17.50 23.79
N ASP A 54 -3.04 18.42 22.93
CA ASP A 54 -3.72 19.69 22.67
C ASP A 54 -4.59 19.65 21.40
N GLY A 55 -4.62 18.50 20.71
CA GLY A 55 -5.33 18.35 19.44
C GLY A 55 -4.74 19.18 18.30
N ALA A 56 -3.49 19.64 18.43
CA ALA A 56 -2.82 20.45 17.42
C ALA A 56 -2.72 19.73 16.07
N VAL A 57 -2.57 20.52 15.00
CA VAL A 57 -2.43 20.01 13.63
C VAL A 57 -1.20 19.12 13.49
N ILE A 58 -1.31 18.07 12.68
CA ILE A 58 -0.20 17.14 12.47
C ILE A 58 0.91 17.80 11.65
N PRO A 59 2.19 17.67 12.05
CA PRO A 59 3.29 18.31 11.33
C PRO A 59 3.39 17.83 9.88
N HIS A 60 3.23 18.76 8.94
CA HIS A 60 3.19 18.45 7.51
C HIS A 60 4.50 17.86 6.97
N ASP A 61 5.64 18.23 7.56
CA ASP A 61 6.95 17.65 7.25
C ASP A 61 7.02 16.16 7.61
N MET A 62 6.43 15.75 8.74
CA MET A 62 6.33 14.34 9.12
C MET A 62 5.44 13.55 8.16
N VAL A 63 4.29 14.12 7.77
CA VAL A 63 3.39 13.50 6.76
C VAL A 63 4.12 13.33 5.43
N ARG A 64 4.82 14.37 4.98
CA ARG A 64 5.61 14.34 3.74
C ARG A 64 6.71 13.27 3.80
N ALA A 65 7.44 13.19 4.91
CA ALA A 65 8.48 12.20 5.11
C ALA A 65 7.91 10.76 5.07
N ALA A 66 6.78 10.53 5.74
CA ALA A 66 6.08 9.24 5.72
C ALA A 66 5.65 8.85 4.29
N VAL A 67 5.05 9.78 3.54
CA VAL A 67 4.62 9.55 2.15
C VAL A 67 5.82 9.25 1.25
N GLN A 68 6.90 10.02 1.34
CA GLN A 68 8.10 9.79 0.53
C GLN A 68 8.72 8.42 0.79
N LYS A 69 8.74 8.01 2.06
CA LYS A 69 9.29 6.73 2.46
C LYS A 69 8.41 5.55 2.05
N ALA A 70 7.09 5.66 2.22
CA ALA A 70 6.12 4.68 1.70
C ALA A 70 6.08 4.62 0.17
N SER A 71 6.53 5.67 -0.52
CA SER A 71 6.65 5.67 -1.99
C SER A 71 7.80 4.81 -2.51
N ASN A 72 8.68 4.31 -1.64
CA ASN A 72 9.85 3.52 -2.00
C ASN A 72 9.82 2.12 -1.36
N PRO A 73 8.98 1.20 -1.87
CA PRO A 73 8.91 -0.18 -1.37
C PRO A 73 10.24 -0.95 -1.47
N LEU A 74 11.10 -0.59 -2.44
CA LEU A 74 12.41 -1.23 -2.65
C LEU A 74 13.40 -1.00 -1.48
N ALA A 75 13.10 -0.07 -0.58
CA ALA A 75 13.90 0.15 0.62
C ALA A 75 13.75 -0.97 1.68
N TYR A 76 12.83 -1.91 1.46
CA TYR A 76 12.50 -2.98 2.40
C TYR A 76 12.61 -4.33 1.74
N GLU A 77 13.36 -5.23 2.36
CA GLU A 77 13.40 -6.63 1.96
C GLU A 77 12.16 -7.38 2.45
N LYS A 78 11.62 -7.00 3.61
CA LYS A 78 10.45 -7.66 4.18
C LYS A 78 9.16 -6.90 3.91
N GLU A 79 8.18 -7.62 3.35
CA GLU A 79 6.86 -7.08 3.04
C GLU A 79 6.17 -6.50 4.28
N PHE A 80 6.33 -7.11 5.46
CA PHE A 80 5.71 -6.61 6.68
C PHE A 80 6.25 -5.22 7.08
N ASN A 81 7.56 -4.96 6.92
CA ASN A 81 8.16 -3.66 7.22
C ASN A 81 7.60 -2.58 6.27
N TYR A 82 7.49 -2.91 4.98
CA TYR A 82 6.85 -2.02 4.01
C TYR A 82 5.37 -1.76 4.34
N GLN A 83 4.60 -2.80 4.68
CA GLN A 83 3.19 -2.66 5.07
C GLN A 83 3.02 -1.77 6.30
N CYS A 84 3.86 -1.92 7.33
CA CYS A 84 3.85 -1.03 8.50
C CYS A 84 4.05 0.44 8.10
N VAL A 85 5.04 0.72 7.25
CA VAL A 85 5.34 2.07 6.77
C VAL A 85 4.18 2.63 5.95
N LEU A 86 3.61 1.82 5.05
CA LEU A 86 2.47 2.20 4.22
C LEU A 86 1.24 2.55 5.07
N HIS A 87 0.87 1.70 6.03
CA HIS A 87 -0.29 1.93 6.88
C HIS A 87 -0.11 3.15 7.79
N ILE A 88 1.10 3.37 8.32
CA ILE A 88 1.40 4.56 9.12
C ILE A 88 1.34 5.82 8.25
N ALA A 89 1.93 5.79 7.05
CA ALA A 89 1.86 6.91 6.11
C ALA A 89 0.40 7.24 5.74
N CYS A 90 -0.43 6.23 5.48
CA CYS A 90 -1.86 6.39 5.22
C CYS A 90 -2.57 6.99 6.44
N SER A 91 -2.28 6.52 7.65
CA SER A 91 -2.91 7.03 8.88
C SER A 91 -2.57 8.51 9.13
N LEU A 92 -1.30 8.89 8.99
CA LEU A 92 -0.85 10.28 9.12
C LEU A 92 -1.49 11.18 8.06
N LEU A 93 -1.62 10.66 6.84
CA LEU A 93 -2.24 11.39 5.74
C LEU A 93 -3.75 11.55 5.92
N LYS A 94 -4.46 10.52 6.40
CA LYS A 94 -5.89 10.62 6.77
C LYS A 94 -6.08 11.70 7.83
N ARG A 95 -5.24 11.72 8.87
CA ARG A 95 -5.28 12.77 9.90
C ARG A 95 -5.05 14.16 9.30
N HIS A 96 -4.05 14.32 8.44
CA HIS A 96 -3.74 15.59 7.79
C HIS A 96 -4.90 16.14 6.95
N TYR A 97 -5.64 15.28 6.27
CA TYR A 97 -6.80 15.67 5.47
C TYR A 97 -8.06 15.88 6.30
N TRP A 98 -8.24 15.14 7.39
CA TRP A 98 -9.32 15.38 8.34
C TRP A 98 -9.22 16.80 8.93
N GLU A 99 -8.03 17.26 9.28
CA GLU A 99 -7.79 18.65 9.72
C GLU A 99 -8.17 19.71 8.67
N LYS A 100 -8.29 19.31 7.39
CA LYS A 100 -8.75 20.14 6.27
C LYS A 100 -10.22 19.92 5.92
N GLY A 101 -10.97 19.16 6.72
CA GLY A 101 -12.38 18.85 6.50
C GLY A 101 -12.65 17.71 5.52
N VAL A 102 -11.62 16.97 5.08
CA VAL A 102 -11.77 15.83 4.17
C VAL A 102 -11.67 14.54 4.96
N ILE A 103 -12.77 13.79 5.01
CA ILE A 103 -12.86 12.51 5.74
C ILE A 103 -12.62 11.38 4.75
N PHE A 104 -11.69 10.48 5.09
CA PHE A 104 -11.44 9.26 4.35
C PHE A 104 -11.87 8.06 5.20
N ASP A 105 -12.81 7.28 4.70
CA ASP A 105 -13.21 6.05 5.35
C ASP A 105 -12.13 4.97 5.32
N MET A 106 -12.35 3.89 6.06
CA MET A 106 -11.47 2.72 6.03
C MET A 106 -11.67 1.90 4.76
N GLU A 107 -12.82 2.05 4.11
CA GLU A 107 -13.17 1.32 2.89
C GLU A 107 -12.71 2.03 1.61
N LEU A 108 -12.70 1.27 0.52
CA LEU A 108 -12.40 1.79 -0.82
C LEU A 108 -13.54 2.69 -1.31
N ASP A 109 -13.27 3.97 -1.46
CA ASP A 109 -14.16 4.88 -2.17
C ASP A 109 -14.06 4.64 -3.67
N LYS A 110 -15.07 3.98 -4.23
CA LYS A 110 -15.10 3.65 -5.66
C LYS A 110 -15.38 4.87 -6.55
N ASN A 111 -15.94 5.94 -5.99
CA ASN A 111 -16.44 7.09 -6.74
C ASN A 111 -15.55 8.34 -6.58
N CYS A 112 -14.47 8.27 -5.81
CA CYS A 112 -13.52 9.37 -5.64
C CYS A 112 -12.91 9.79 -7.00
N PRO A 113 -13.14 11.03 -7.48
CA PRO A 113 -12.61 11.51 -8.75
C PRO A 113 -11.16 12.03 -8.64
N ASP A 114 -10.55 11.98 -7.45
CA ASP A 114 -9.20 12.51 -7.25
C ASP A 114 -8.17 11.73 -8.07
N ARG A 115 -7.53 12.42 -9.01
CA ARG A 115 -6.49 11.87 -9.89
C ARG A 115 -5.43 11.06 -9.15
N SER A 116 -4.93 11.53 -8.01
CA SER A 116 -3.89 10.82 -7.27
C SER A 116 -4.45 9.54 -6.68
N TYR A 117 -5.63 9.60 -6.06
CA TYR A 117 -6.33 8.42 -5.55
C TYR A 117 -6.60 7.37 -6.64
N LEU A 118 -7.11 7.79 -7.81
CA LEU A 118 -7.37 6.91 -8.95
C LEU A 118 -6.09 6.23 -9.47
N TYR A 119 -4.98 6.98 -9.59
CA TYR A 119 -3.68 6.41 -9.94
C TYR A 119 -3.20 5.38 -8.91
N GLY A 120 -3.45 5.63 -7.62
CA GLY A 120 -3.20 4.67 -6.55
C GLY A 120 -3.95 3.35 -6.76
N ARG A 121 -5.24 3.43 -7.08
CA ARG A 121 -6.08 2.25 -7.36
C ARG A 121 -5.57 1.47 -8.57
N LEU A 122 -5.18 2.17 -9.64
CA LEU A 122 -4.59 1.54 -10.85
C LEU A 122 -3.31 0.76 -10.51
N LEU A 123 -2.44 1.33 -9.68
CA LEU A 123 -1.20 0.70 -9.25
C LEU A 123 -1.46 -0.58 -8.44
N ALA A 124 -2.43 -0.55 -7.54
CA ALA A 124 -2.82 -1.72 -6.74
C ALA A 124 -3.32 -2.88 -7.59
N ILE A 125 -4.07 -2.58 -8.65
CA ILE A 125 -4.55 -3.60 -9.60
C ILE A 125 -3.37 -4.18 -10.38
N ALA A 126 -2.44 -3.35 -10.84
CA ALA A 126 -1.26 -3.81 -11.56
C ALA A 126 -0.40 -4.76 -10.72
N GLU A 127 -0.17 -4.40 -9.44
CA GLU A 127 0.51 -5.28 -8.46
C GLU A 127 -0.25 -6.60 -8.29
N LYS A 128 -1.58 -6.53 -8.08
CA LYS A 128 -2.39 -7.72 -7.84
C LYS A 128 -2.40 -8.68 -9.03
N VAL A 129 -2.55 -8.15 -10.24
CA VAL A 129 -2.52 -8.92 -11.48
C VAL A 129 -1.22 -9.67 -11.61
N GLU A 130 -0.10 -8.99 -11.38
CA GLU A 130 1.23 -9.60 -11.45
C GLU A 130 1.41 -10.66 -10.35
N ARG A 131 1.08 -10.36 -9.08
CA ARG A 131 1.14 -11.34 -7.99
C ARG A 131 0.22 -12.54 -8.20
N SER A 132 -0.86 -12.40 -8.95
CA SER A 132 -1.77 -13.51 -9.25
C SER A 132 -1.21 -14.52 -10.25
N THR A 133 -0.13 -14.20 -10.98
CA THR A 133 0.54 -15.14 -11.88
C THR A 133 1.76 -15.82 -11.24
N TYR A 134 2.05 -15.52 -9.97
CA TYR A 134 3.20 -16.05 -9.26
C TYR A 134 2.93 -17.48 -8.78
N GLU A 135 4.01 -18.27 -8.68
CA GLU A 135 3.95 -19.60 -8.09
C GLU A 135 3.78 -19.52 -6.56
N LYS A 136 3.33 -20.61 -5.93
CA LYS A 136 3.16 -20.65 -4.47
C LYS A 136 4.51 -20.40 -3.79
N GLY A 137 4.59 -19.36 -2.96
CA GLY A 137 5.80 -19.00 -2.22
C GLY A 137 6.74 -18.04 -2.95
N GLU A 138 6.45 -17.66 -4.19
CA GLU A 138 7.23 -16.65 -4.89
C GLU A 138 6.96 -15.26 -4.28
N THR A 139 8.03 -14.59 -3.85
CA THR A 139 8.01 -13.31 -3.13
C THR A 139 8.78 -12.21 -3.88
N ARG A 140 9.00 -12.40 -5.19
CA ARG A 140 9.71 -11.41 -5.99
C ARG A 140 8.97 -10.08 -5.99
N THR A 141 9.74 -8.99 -6.07
CA THR A 141 9.17 -7.65 -6.21
C THR A 141 8.48 -7.47 -7.55
N THR A 142 7.25 -6.95 -7.52
CA THR A 142 6.47 -6.67 -8.72
C THR A 142 7.02 -5.47 -9.50
N ASN A 143 6.65 -5.33 -10.77
CA ASN A 143 6.94 -4.11 -11.53
C ASN A 143 6.25 -2.88 -10.92
N ALA A 144 5.03 -3.05 -10.40
CA ALA A 144 4.30 -1.97 -9.74
C ALA A 144 5.08 -1.41 -8.54
N GLU A 145 5.60 -2.28 -7.68
CA GLU A 145 6.44 -1.89 -6.54
C GLU A 145 7.76 -1.27 -7.02
N ARG A 146 8.43 -1.90 -7.98
CA ARG A 146 9.71 -1.42 -8.51
C ARG A 146 9.64 0.00 -9.06
N TYR A 147 8.54 0.33 -9.74
CA TYR A 147 8.34 1.65 -10.34
C TYR A 147 7.59 2.63 -9.43
N MET A 148 7.18 2.26 -8.23
CA MET A 148 6.31 3.06 -7.37
C MET A 148 6.88 4.45 -7.06
N GLN A 149 8.19 4.55 -6.81
CA GLN A 149 8.85 5.84 -6.56
C GLN A 149 8.86 6.73 -7.81
N GLN A 150 9.12 6.16 -8.98
CA GLN A 150 9.08 6.91 -10.23
C GLN A 150 7.63 7.27 -10.62
N PHE A 151 6.68 6.40 -10.29
CA PHE A 151 5.25 6.58 -10.57
C PHE A 151 4.66 7.75 -9.80
N SER A 152 5.06 7.97 -8.54
CA SER A 152 4.63 9.16 -7.78
C SER A 152 5.13 10.47 -8.40
N ARG A 153 6.26 10.44 -9.14
CA ARG A 153 6.85 11.62 -9.78
C ARG A 153 6.33 11.84 -11.21
N THR A 154 6.24 10.79 -12.01
CA THR A 154 5.86 10.85 -13.43
C THR A 154 4.76 9.83 -13.75
N PRO A 155 3.54 10.01 -13.23
CA PRO A 155 2.50 8.99 -13.24
C PRO A 155 2.13 8.54 -14.65
N PHE A 156 1.83 9.45 -15.58
CA PHE A 156 1.44 9.09 -16.94
C PHE A 156 2.49 8.26 -17.69
N ARG A 157 3.75 8.73 -17.69
CA ARG A 157 4.87 8.02 -18.36
C ARG A 157 5.11 6.66 -17.73
N THR A 158 5.18 6.61 -16.41
CA THR A 158 5.50 5.39 -15.68
C THR A 158 4.35 4.38 -15.73
N TRP A 159 3.10 4.86 -15.72
CA TRP A 159 1.92 4.04 -15.93
C TRP A 159 1.98 3.33 -17.27
N GLY A 160 2.42 4.00 -18.34
CA GLY A 160 2.59 3.36 -19.65
C GLY A 160 3.57 2.17 -19.62
N ILE A 161 4.61 2.23 -18.80
CA ILE A 161 5.57 1.13 -18.62
C ILE A 161 4.91 -0.02 -17.83
N ILE A 162 4.32 0.30 -16.67
CA ILE A 162 3.63 -0.67 -15.81
C ILE A 162 2.50 -1.36 -16.58
N ARG A 163 1.69 -0.60 -17.33
CA ARG A 163 0.56 -1.13 -18.08
C ARG A 163 0.98 -2.15 -19.14
N LYS A 164 2.11 -1.92 -19.82
CA LYS A 164 2.68 -2.87 -20.79
C LYS A 164 3.09 -4.17 -20.13
N SER A 165 3.79 -4.13 -19.00
CA SER A 165 4.15 -5.36 -18.28
C SER A 165 2.92 -6.06 -17.72
N THR A 166 1.98 -5.33 -17.14
CA THR A 166 0.72 -5.89 -16.62
C THR A 166 -0.11 -6.56 -17.70
N GLN A 167 -0.10 -6.05 -18.94
CA GLN A 167 -0.82 -6.66 -20.05
C GLN A 167 -0.35 -8.09 -20.35
N ILE A 168 0.96 -8.36 -20.22
CA ILE A 168 1.52 -9.70 -20.39
C ILE A 168 0.96 -10.65 -19.33
N TYR A 169 0.95 -10.23 -18.06
CA TYR A 169 0.39 -11.03 -16.96
C TYR A 169 -1.14 -11.21 -17.06
N LEU A 170 -1.87 -10.21 -17.58
CA LEU A 170 -3.31 -10.35 -17.89
C LEU A 170 -3.59 -11.47 -18.89
N MET A 171 -2.70 -11.70 -19.87
CA MET A 171 -2.84 -12.76 -20.86
C MET A 171 -2.59 -14.17 -20.27
N GLN A 172 -1.93 -14.27 -19.13
CA GLN A 172 -1.70 -15.54 -18.42
C GLN A 172 -2.86 -15.91 -17.49
N LEU A 173 -3.68 -14.94 -17.08
CA LEU A 173 -4.83 -15.16 -16.22
C LEU A 173 -5.97 -15.90 -16.93
N LYS A 174 -6.75 -16.66 -16.14
CA LYS A 174 -8.02 -17.28 -16.56
C LYS A 174 -8.98 -16.23 -17.12
N PRO A 175 -9.83 -16.56 -18.12
CA PRO A 175 -10.70 -15.60 -18.79
C PRO A 175 -11.58 -14.77 -17.84
N GLY A 176 -12.21 -15.39 -16.83
CA GLY A 176 -13.05 -14.67 -15.87
C GLY A 176 -12.28 -13.65 -15.02
N SER A 177 -11.11 -14.02 -14.51
CA SER A 177 -10.26 -13.09 -13.75
C SER A 177 -9.71 -11.96 -14.63
N ARG A 178 -9.36 -12.26 -15.88
CA ARG A 178 -8.91 -11.26 -16.85
C ARG A 178 -10.00 -10.23 -17.12
N GLU A 179 -11.22 -10.68 -17.36
CA GLU A 179 -12.36 -9.81 -17.63
C GLU A 179 -12.69 -8.94 -16.42
N PHE A 180 -12.66 -9.51 -15.22
CA PHE A 180 -12.79 -8.76 -13.98
C PHE A 180 -11.81 -7.59 -13.87
N TYR A 181 -10.52 -7.83 -14.07
CA TYR A 181 -9.51 -6.77 -13.99
C TYR A 181 -9.64 -5.74 -15.12
N LYS A 182 -10.01 -6.16 -16.34
CA LYS A 182 -10.31 -5.24 -17.45
C LYS A 182 -11.46 -4.30 -17.12
N ASN A 183 -12.55 -4.84 -16.56
CA ASN A 183 -13.70 -4.04 -16.15
C ASN A 183 -13.34 -3.08 -15.01
N LEU A 184 -12.55 -3.52 -14.05
CA LEU A 184 -12.07 -2.65 -12.97
C LEU A 184 -11.17 -1.52 -13.50
N TYR A 185 -10.31 -1.81 -14.49
CA TYR A 185 -9.55 -0.78 -15.19
C TYR A 185 -10.44 0.22 -15.90
N GLY A 186 -11.46 -0.24 -16.64
CA GLY A 186 -12.42 0.61 -17.32
C GLY A 186 -13.18 1.53 -16.37
N GLN A 187 -13.64 1.00 -15.23
CA GLN A 187 -14.33 1.77 -14.19
C GLN A 187 -13.44 2.89 -13.63
N ILE A 188 -12.18 2.60 -13.31
CA ILE A 188 -11.26 3.61 -12.76
C ILE A 188 -10.88 4.62 -13.85
N ALA A 189 -10.62 4.18 -15.07
CA ALA A 189 -10.30 5.06 -16.19
C ALA A 189 -11.45 6.04 -16.49
N GLY A 190 -12.71 5.58 -16.39
CA GLY A 190 -13.89 6.42 -16.61
C GLY A 190 -14.16 7.47 -15.52
N LEU A 191 -13.44 7.43 -14.39
CA LEU A 191 -13.55 8.42 -13.31
C LEU A 191 -12.56 9.58 -13.45
N PHE A 192 -11.56 9.46 -14.33
CA PHE A 192 -10.65 10.57 -14.57
C PHE A 192 -11.38 11.68 -15.32
N ALA A 193 -11.20 12.92 -14.86
CA ALA A 193 -11.59 14.09 -15.62
C ALA A 193 -10.73 14.20 -16.90
N GLU A 194 -11.25 14.91 -17.89
CA GLU A 194 -10.54 15.14 -19.15
C GLU A 194 -9.18 15.82 -18.89
N GLY A 195 -8.11 15.25 -19.44
CA GLY A 195 -6.73 15.76 -19.29
C GLY A 195 -6.04 15.43 -17.97
N ASP A 196 -6.76 14.99 -16.93
CA ASP A 196 -6.14 14.63 -15.64
C ASP A 196 -5.26 13.39 -15.75
N PHE A 197 -5.64 12.45 -16.62
CA PHE A 197 -4.83 11.27 -16.85
C PHE A 197 -3.46 11.66 -17.44
N GLU A 198 -3.42 12.47 -18.50
CA GLU A 198 -2.19 12.87 -19.19
C GLU A 198 -1.37 13.94 -18.43
N ALA A 199 -1.96 14.58 -17.43
CA ALA A 199 -1.31 15.65 -16.67
C ALA A 199 0.07 15.22 -16.15
N LYS A 200 1.07 16.09 -16.31
CA LYS A 200 2.47 15.84 -15.89
C LYS A 200 2.71 16.09 -14.40
N ALA A 201 1.69 16.51 -13.66
CA ALA A 201 1.80 16.81 -12.24
C ALA A 201 2.15 15.55 -11.42
N THR A 202 2.99 15.72 -10.40
CA THR A 202 3.32 14.66 -9.44
C THR A 202 2.07 14.21 -8.67
N LEU A 203 2.06 12.97 -8.22
CA LEU A 203 1.00 12.47 -7.34
C LEU A 203 1.16 13.05 -5.94
N ASN A 204 0.05 13.45 -5.33
CA ASN A 204 0.02 13.78 -3.90
C ASN A 204 -0.19 12.50 -3.08
N GLY A 205 -0.03 12.55 -1.75
CA GLY A 205 -0.12 11.36 -0.90
C GLY A 205 -1.42 10.54 -1.03
N LYS A 206 -2.53 11.08 -1.57
CA LYS A 206 -3.79 10.35 -1.72
C LYS A 206 -3.64 9.11 -2.61
N TYR A 207 -2.61 9.06 -3.47
CA TYR A 207 -2.33 7.85 -4.24
C TYR A 207 -1.99 6.65 -3.35
N LEU A 208 -1.33 6.86 -2.20
CA LEU A 208 -1.07 5.78 -1.24
C LEU A 208 -2.35 5.28 -0.59
N LEU A 209 -3.30 6.19 -0.30
CA LEU A 209 -4.63 5.82 0.23
C LEU A 209 -5.40 4.97 -0.78
N GLY A 210 -5.48 5.44 -2.03
CA GLY A 210 -6.17 4.69 -3.10
C GLY A 210 -5.52 3.34 -3.36
N TYR A 211 -4.18 3.28 -3.29
CA TYR A 211 -3.43 2.05 -3.40
C TYR A 211 -3.73 1.07 -2.26
N ASP A 212 -3.64 1.52 -1.00
CA ASP A 212 -3.86 0.66 0.17
C ASP A 212 -5.30 0.14 0.27
N CYS A 213 -6.29 1.03 0.12
CA CYS A 213 -7.71 0.67 0.12
C CYS A 213 -8.05 -0.33 -1.00
N GLN A 214 -7.50 -0.14 -2.20
CA GLN A 214 -7.75 -1.05 -3.32
C GLN A 214 -7.07 -2.41 -3.10
N ARG A 215 -5.88 -2.47 -2.50
CA ARG A 215 -5.24 -3.74 -2.09
C ARG A 215 -6.06 -4.49 -1.06
N ALA A 216 -6.56 -3.79 -0.04
CA ALA A 216 -7.41 -4.39 0.99
C ALA A 216 -8.69 -4.97 0.37
N SER A 217 -9.38 -4.20 -0.48
CA SER A 217 -10.59 -4.64 -1.19
C SER A 217 -10.35 -5.86 -2.10
N LEU A 218 -9.19 -5.96 -2.76
CA LEU A 218 -8.84 -7.12 -3.59
C LEU A 218 -8.45 -8.36 -2.78
N LYS A 219 -8.07 -8.20 -1.51
CA LYS A 219 -7.78 -9.31 -0.58
C LYS A 219 -9.08 -9.89 -0.01
N SER A 220 -9.99 -9.07 0.49
CA SER A 220 -11.28 -9.53 1.07
C SER A 220 -12.13 -10.30 0.07
N ARG A 221 -12.13 -9.88 -1.20
CA ARG A 221 -12.87 -10.59 -2.25
C ARG A 221 -12.41 -12.04 -2.48
N LYS A 222 -11.16 -12.36 -2.13
CA LYS A 222 -10.62 -13.72 -2.22
C LYS A 222 -11.11 -14.61 -1.07
N THR A 223 -11.32 -14.04 0.13
CA THR A 223 -11.84 -14.79 1.28
C THR A 223 -13.32 -15.11 1.10
N ASP A 224 -14.11 -14.18 0.55
CA ASP A 224 -15.55 -14.40 0.34
C ASP A 224 -15.82 -15.44 -0.77
N GLY A 225 -14.97 -15.49 -1.80
CA GLY A 225 -15.06 -16.49 -2.87
C GLY A 225 -14.46 -17.86 -2.53
N ALA A 226 -13.65 -17.98 -1.47
CA ALA A 226 -13.10 -19.25 -1.01
C ALA A 226 -14.06 -20.01 -0.09
N ASN A 227 -14.98 -19.31 0.58
CA ASN A 227 -16.04 -19.90 1.39
C ASN A 227 -17.26 -20.37 0.57
N ALA A 228 -17.27 -20.19 -0.75
CA ALA A 228 -18.36 -20.61 -1.64
C ALA A 228 -18.04 -21.88 -2.45
N THR A 229 -16.91 -22.54 -2.21
CA THR A 229 -16.45 -23.71 -2.98
C THR A 229 -16.10 -24.92 -2.11
N SER A 230 -16.64 -25.01 -0.90
CA SER A 230 -16.40 -26.14 0.03
C SER A 230 -17.70 -26.71 0.59
N GLU A 231 -18.71 -26.96 -0.25
CA GLU A 231 -19.93 -27.68 0.16
C GLU A 231 -20.39 -28.80 -0.80
N ASP A 232 -19.65 -29.15 -1.86
CA ASP A 232 -20.06 -30.21 -2.82
C ASP A 232 -19.07 -31.40 -2.93
N GLU A 233 -18.57 -31.93 -1.81
CA GLU A 233 -17.86 -33.24 -1.80
C GLU A 233 -18.19 -34.09 -0.56
N ASN A 234 -19.47 -34.24 -0.21
CA ASN A 234 -19.86 -35.23 0.82
C ASN A 234 -21.22 -35.89 0.53
N GLU A 235 -21.38 -36.43 -0.67
CA GLU A 235 -22.34 -37.52 -0.91
C GLU A 235 -21.68 -38.55 -1.84
N ASN A 236 -21.11 -39.60 -1.23
CA ASN A 236 -21.11 -41.00 -1.69
C ASN A 236 -19.98 -41.78 -0.99
N ILE A 237 -20.29 -42.34 0.17
CA ILE A 237 -19.71 -43.63 0.56
C ILE A 237 -20.91 -44.56 0.75
N GLU A 238 -21.15 -45.33 -0.31
CA GLU A 238 -22.06 -46.47 -0.30
C GLU A 238 -21.62 -47.48 0.76
N THR A 239 -22.62 -47.91 1.53
CA THR A 239 -22.84 -49.27 2.02
C THR A 239 -22.02 -50.35 1.31
N GLU A 240 -21.25 -51.13 2.08
CA GLU A 240 -21.15 -52.59 1.93
C GLU A 240 -20.29 -53.19 3.08
N GLU A 241 -20.94 -53.69 4.13
CA GLU A 241 -20.39 -54.74 4.99
C GLU A 241 -21.27 -56.00 4.81
N LYS A 242 -20.66 -57.06 4.28
CA LYS A 242 -21.05 -58.45 4.45
C LYS A 242 -19.81 -59.28 4.74
#